data_AF-A0A160P1U7-F1
#
_entry.id   AF-A0A160P1U7-F1
#
_cell.length_a   1.000
_cell.length_b   1.000
_cell.length_c   1.000
_cell.angle_alpha   90.00
_cell.angle_beta   90.00
_cell.angle_gamma   90.00
#
_symmetry.space_group_name_H-M   'P 1'
#
loop_
_entity.id
_entity.type
_entity.pdbx_description
1 polymer ?
#
loop_
_entity_poly.entity_id
_entity_poly.type
_entity_poly.pdbx_seq_one_letter_code
_entity_poly.pdbx_strand_id
1 'polypeptide(L)'
;MRVEGWRDIGYNFLVDKCGTIYEGRKGGVDQPVHGAHTYGWNAQTTGVAVIGDYTGEGAPRAALASVARIIAYKLGQYGVDPRGRTTLTAGASQTAGGRGYVEGDTYSFDTISGHRDGFATACPGDGLYGQLATIRAYAAADEGTGSGGGAGGGAGAAGAAGPLSSGGRYEAFLPRF
;
A
#
# COMPACT_ATOMS: atom_id res chain seq x y z
N MET A 1 -15.46 -11.05 4.69
CA MET A 1 -14.92 -11.36 6.05
C MET A 1 -15.49 -12.66 6.62
N ARG A 2 -15.19 -13.85 6.07
CA ARG A 2 -15.64 -15.13 6.69
C ARG A 2 -14.59 -16.25 6.71
N VAL A 3 -13.44 -16.07 6.06
CA VAL A 3 -12.45 -17.16 5.92
C VAL A 3 -11.19 -16.91 6.76
N GLU A 4 -10.74 -15.65 6.87
CA GLU A 4 -9.47 -15.32 7.56
C GLU A 4 -9.62 -14.76 8.99
N GLY A 5 -10.85 -14.66 9.52
CA GLY A 5 -11.08 -14.13 10.88
C GLY A 5 -10.80 -12.64 11.08
N TRP A 6 -10.54 -11.88 10.02
CA TRP A 6 -10.23 -10.45 10.12
C TRP A 6 -11.49 -9.60 10.26
N ARG A 7 -11.40 -8.54 11.08
CA ARG A 7 -12.49 -7.58 11.31
C ARG A 7 -12.91 -6.82 10.04
N ASP A 8 -12.02 -6.69 9.05
CA ASP A 8 -12.25 -6.01 7.76
C ASP A 8 -11.27 -6.52 6.67
N ILE A 9 -11.38 -6.06 5.42
CA ILE A 9 -10.37 -6.28 4.37
C ILE A 9 -9.01 -5.71 4.82
N GLY A 10 -7.92 -6.43 4.60
CA GLY A 10 -6.61 -6.09 5.20
C GLY A 10 -5.92 -4.85 4.61
N TYR A 11 -6.33 -4.43 3.42
CA TYR A 11 -5.80 -3.29 2.69
C TYR A 11 -6.62 -2.03 2.99
N ASN A 12 -5.94 -0.89 3.09
CA ASN A 12 -6.56 0.42 3.22
C ASN A 12 -7.23 0.85 1.91
N PHE A 13 -6.67 0.45 0.75
CA PHE A 13 -7.28 0.69 -0.56
C PHE A 13 -7.06 -0.47 -1.52
N LEU A 14 -7.88 -0.54 -2.56
CA LEU A 14 -7.69 -1.42 -3.69
C LEU A 14 -7.76 -0.61 -4.98
N VAL A 15 -7.00 -1.02 -5.99
CA VAL A 15 -6.98 -0.40 -7.31
C VAL A 15 -7.17 -1.48 -8.36
N ASP A 16 -8.17 -1.33 -9.23
CA ASP A 16 -8.35 -2.27 -10.34
C ASP A 16 -7.47 -1.92 -11.56
N LYS A 17 -7.49 -2.80 -12.57
CA LYS A 17 -6.74 -2.62 -13.83
C LYS A 17 -7.12 -1.35 -14.61
N CYS A 18 -8.32 -0.82 -14.39
CA CYS A 18 -8.83 0.39 -15.01
C CYS A 18 -8.43 1.66 -14.23
N GLY A 19 -7.81 1.51 -13.06
CA GLY A 19 -7.43 2.60 -12.18
C GLY A 19 -8.54 3.06 -11.24
N THR A 20 -9.64 2.31 -11.12
CA THR A 20 -10.69 2.61 -10.13
C THR A 20 -10.15 2.33 -8.73
N ILE A 21 -10.26 3.32 -7.83
CA ILE A 21 -9.82 3.25 -6.44
C ILE A 21 -11.01 2.88 -5.56
N TYR A 22 -10.83 1.87 -4.72
CA TYR A 22 -11.79 1.42 -3.73
C TYR A 22 -11.21 1.63 -2.33
N GLU A 23 -11.98 2.23 -1.43
CA GLU A 23 -11.64 2.23 -0.01
C GLU A 23 -11.81 0.80 0.54
N GLY A 24 -10.76 0.28 1.16
CA GLY A 24 -10.77 -1.02 1.82
C GLY A 24 -11.19 -0.87 3.28
N ARG A 25 -10.21 -0.78 4.19
CA ARG A 25 -10.48 -0.67 5.63
C ARG A 25 -11.17 0.65 5.99
N LYS A 26 -12.39 0.57 6.52
CA LYS A 26 -13.18 1.75 6.92
C LYS A 26 -12.56 2.42 8.14
N GLY A 27 -12.19 3.70 8.02
CA GLY A 27 -11.64 4.47 9.15
C GLY A 27 -11.15 5.87 8.80
N GLY A 28 -11.25 6.26 7.53
CA GLY A 28 -10.92 7.60 7.05
C GLY A 28 -9.69 7.60 6.15
N VAL A 29 -9.87 8.11 4.94
CA VAL A 29 -8.81 8.48 3.98
C VAL A 29 -7.75 9.40 4.61
N ASP A 30 -8.09 10.04 5.73
CA ASP A 30 -7.27 11.06 6.42
C ASP A 30 -6.66 10.54 7.74
N GLN A 31 -7.00 9.32 8.15
CA GLN A 31 -6.54 8.75 9.43
C GLN A 31 -5.49 7.66 9.18
N PRO A 32 -4.55 7.48 10.13
CA PRO A 32 -3.63 6.35 10.09
C PRO A 32 -4.36 5.09 10.56
N VAL A 33 -5.25 4.57 9.73
CA VAL A 33 -6.00 3.34 10.03
C VAL A 33 -5.01 2.17 10.05
N HIS A 34 -4.85 1.54 11.22
CA HIS A 34 -4.06 0.31 11.35
C HIS A 34 -4.49 -0.70 10.29
N GLY A 35 -3.53 -1.22 9.50
CA GLY A 35 -3.76 -2.23 8.49
C GLY A 35 -3.75 -3.67 9.03
N ALA A 36 -3.97 -4.65 8.16
CA ALA A 36 -3.64 -6.06 8.42
C ALA A 36 -3.10 -6.69 7.13
N HIS A 37 -2.10 -6.04 6.55
CA HIS A 37 -1.53 -6.40 5.25
C HIS A 37 -0.08 -6.88 5.37
N THR A 38 0.75 -6.27 6.24
CA THR A 38 2.12 -6.74 6.57
C THR A 38 2.22 -7.13 8.03
N TYR A 39 2.42 -8.42 8.30
CA TYR A 39 2.83 -8.83 9.64
C TYR A 39 4.12 -8.08 10.06
N GLY A 40 4.16 -7.59 11.29
CA GLY A 40 5.28 -6.80 11.82
C GLY A 40 5.29 -5.31 11.48
N TRP A 41 4.52 -4.83 10.49
CA TRP A 41 4.63 -3.44 10.01
C TRP A 41 3.30 -2.67 9.95
N ASN A 42 2.16 -3.34 10.10
CA ASN A 42 0.80 -2.77 10.02
C ASN A 42 0.53 -1.50 10.85
N ALA A 43 1.31 -1.25 11.90
CA ALA A 43 1.16 -0.07 12.75
C ALA A 43 1.72 1.22 12.15
N GLN A 44 2.64 1.10 11.18
CA GLN A 44 3.45 2.20 10.64
C GLN A 44 3.39 2.20 9.10
N THR A 45 2.31 1.68 8.52
CA THR A 45 2.18 1.45 7.09
C THR A 45 0.73 1.56 6.64
N THR A 46 0.53 1.81 5.35
CA THR A 46 -0.75 1.82 4.67
C THR A 46 -0.69 0.83 3.51
N GLY A 47 -1.47 -0.24 3.59
CA GLY A 47 -1.53 -1.29 2.58
C GLY A 47 -2.49 -0.91 1.49
N VAL A 48 -2.12 -1.14 0.25
CA VAL A 48 -2.90 -0.71 -0.90
C VAL A 48 -2.79 -1.91 -1.88
N ALA A 49 -3.82 -2.43 -2.53
CA ALA A 49 -3.75 -3.70 -3.30
C ALA A 49 -4.17 -3.56 -4.77
N VAL A 50 -3.38 -4.08 -5.73
CA VAL A 50 -3.69 -3.96 -7.17
C VAL A 50 -4.40 -5.24 -7.55
N ILE A 51 -5.68 -5.15 -7.90
CA ILE A 51 -6.50 -6.30 -8.26
C ILE A 51 -5.94 -6.91 -9.55
N GLY A 52 -5.44 -8.14 -9.47
CA GLY A 52 -4.84 -8.88 -10.58
C GLY A 52 -3.73 -9.85 -10.12
N ASP A 53 -3.15 -10.62 -11.04
CA ASP A 53 -1.92 -11.38 -10.82
C ASP A 53 -0.80 -10.72 -11.65
N TYR A 54 0.28 -10.32 -10.99
CA TYR A 54 1.40 -9.62 -11.59
C TYR A 54 2.73 -10.35 -11.38
N THR A 55 2.68 -11.67 -11.24
CA THR A 55 3.88 -12.52 -11.18
C THR A 55 4.68 -12.51 -12.49
N GLY A 56 3.99 -12.38 -13.64
CA GLY A 56 4.62 -12.29 -14.96
C GLY A 56 4.58 -10.87 -15.56
N GLU A 57 3.39 -10.39 -15.91
CA GLU A 57 3.21 -9.06 -16.50
C GLU A 57 3.08 -7.97 -15.43
N GLY A 58 3.52 -6.75 -15.76
CA GLY A 58 3.33 -5.58 -14.91
C GLY A 58 1.89 -5.07 -14.91
N ALA A 59 1.55 -4.24 -13.92
CA ALA A 59 0.25 -3.61 -13.88
C ALA A 59 0.09 -2.54 -14.99
N PRO A 60 -1.15 -2.34 -15.51
CA PRO A 60 -1.42 -1.28 -16.47
C PRO A 60 -1.11 0.10 -15.91
N ARG A 61 -0.73 1.03 -16.79
CA ARG A 61 -0.40 2.42 -16.42
C ARG A 61 -1.50 3.12 -15.62
N ALA A 62 -2.78 2.84 -15.93
CA ALA A 62 -3.91 3.41 -15.20
C ALA A 62 -3.90 3.00 -13.71
N ALA A 63 -3.62 1.72 -13.41
CA ALA A 63 -3.48 1.24 -12.05
C ALA A 63 -2.28 1.90 -11.35
N LEU A 64 -1.12 1.96 -12.01
CA LEU A 64 0.08 2.60 -11.45
C LEU A 64 -0.16 4.08 -11.10
N ALA A 65 -0.85 4.82 -11.96
CA ALA A 65 -1.19 6.22 -11.72
C ALA A 65 -2.12 6.38 -10.52
N SER A 66 -3.14 5.53 -10.39
CA SER A 66 -4.05 5.57 -9.24
C SER A 66 -3.36 5.18 -7.93
N VAL A 67 -2.47 4.18 -7.96
CA VAL A 67 -1.60 3.85 -6.82
C VAL A 67 -0.77 5.06 -6.40
N ALA A 68 -0.10 5.70 -7.37
CA ALA A 68 0.75 6.86 -7.12
C ALA A 68 -0.03 8.03 -6.49
N ARG A 69 -1.26 8.32 -6.96
CA ARG A 69 -2.10 9.37 -6.40
C ARG A 69 -2.48 9.13 -4.95
N ILE A 70 -2.83 7.90 -4.58
CA ILE A 70 -3.13 7.53 -3.18
C ILE A 70 -1.89 7.79 -2.32
N ILE A 71 -0.72 7.37 -2.82
CA ILE A 71 0.54 7.50 -2.08
C ILE A 71 0.93 8.96 -1.92
N ALA A 72 0.90 9.76 -2.99
CA ALA A 72 1.19 11.18 -2.97
C ALA A 72 0.25 11.94 -2.02
N TYR A 73 -1.04 11.60 -2.03
CA TYR A 73 -2.01 12.19 -1.10
C TYR A 73 -1.65 11.89 0.35
N LYS A 74 -1.29 10.63 0.66
CA LYS A 74 -0.96 10.20 2.03
C LYS A 74 0.37 10.75 2.52
N LEU A 75 1.43 10.64 1.72
CA LEU A 75 2.77 11.10 2.08
C LEU A 75 2.85 12.64 2.10
N GLY A 76 2.14 13.30 1.20
CA GLY A 76 2.05 14.76 1.14
C GLY A 76 1.49 15.40 2.41
N GLN A 77 0.64 14.71 3.17
CA GLN A 77 0.15 15.20 4.47
C GLN A 77 1.28 15.32 5.52
N TYR A 78 2.39 14.60 5.31
CA TYR A 78 3.50 14.50 6.24
C TYR A 78 4.83 14.98 5.63
N GLY A 79 4.83 15.48 4.40
CA GLY A 79 6.03 15.98 3.71
C GLY A 79 7.10 14.91 3.47
N VAL A 80 6.69 13.64 3.28
CA VAL A 80 7.62 12.52 3.13
C VAL A 80 7.90 12.26 1.65
N ASP A 81 9.17 12.30 1.22
CA ASP A 81 9.53 12.01 -0.17
C ASP A 81 9.19 10.55 -0.58
N PRO A 82 8.34 10.33 -1.60
CA PRO A 82 7.99 9.02 -2.14
C PRO A 82 9.19 8.26 -2.71
N ARG A 83 10.24 8.98 -3.13
CA ARG A 83 11.51 8.40 -3.62
C ARG A 83 12.52 8.18 -2.51
N GLY A 84 12.21 8.64 -1.30
CA GLY A 84 13.08 8.56 -0.15
C GLY A 84 13.06 7.20 0.54
N ARG A 85 13.65 7.19 1.74
CA ARG A 85 13.63 6.06 2.65
C ARG A 85 12.96 6.43 3.95
N THR A 86 12.35 5.45 4.58
CA THR A 86 11.74 5.56 5.91
C THR A 86 12.37 4.55 6.86
N THR A 87 12.29 4.83 8.16
CA THR A 87 12.75 3.92 9.22
C THR A 87 11.53 3.42 9.97
N LEU A 88 11.44 2.11 10.12
CA LEU A 88 10.33 1.44 10.77
C LEU A 88 10.84 0.57 11.91
N THR A 89 10.13 0.60 13.04
CA THR A 89 10.33 -0.36 14.12
C THR A 89 9.60 -1.65 13.80
N ALA A 90 10.28 -2.80 13.88
CA ALA A 90 9.66 -4.10 13.68
C ALA A 90 8.73 -4.43 14.84
N GLY A 91 7.45 -4.64 14.55
CA GLY A 91 6.44 -5.06 15.54
C GLY A 91 6.39 -6.57 15.78
N ALA A 92 7.23 -7.35 15.10
CA ALA A 92 7.39 -8.78 15.29
C ALA A 92 8.73 -9.26 14.71
N SER A 93 9.26 -10.35 15.25
CA SER A 93 10.44 -11.01 14.69
C SER A 93 10.04 -11.88 13.49
N GLN A 94 10.70 -11.71 12.36
CA GLN A 94 10.37 -12.42 11.10
C GLN A 94 11.56 -12.44 10.13
N THR A 95 11.42 -13.14 9.01
CA THR A 95 12.41 -13.10 7.92
C THR A 95 11.70 -12.80 6.61
N ALA A 96 12.21 -11.84 5.84
CA ALA A 96 11.68 -11.47 4.52
C ALA A 96 12.79 -10.95 3.62
N GLY A 97 12.68 -11.15 2.30
CA GLY A 97 13.69 -10.68 1.34
C GLY A 97 15.14 -11.15 1.62
N GLY A 98 15.32 -12.27 2.32
CA GLY A 98 16.64 -12.75 2.75
C GLY A 98 17.22 -12.04 3.98
N ARG A 99 16.45 -11.18 4.65
CA ARG A 99 16.82 -10.46 5.87
C ARG A 99 15.99 -10.93 7.06
N GLY A 100 16.64 -11.09 8.21
CA GLY A 100 15.98 -11.26 9.51
C GLY A 100 15.63 -9.92 10.14
N TYR A 101 14.45 -9.84 10.73
CA TYR A 101 13.94 -8.73 11.51
C TYR A 101 13.71 -9.21 12.94
N VAL A 102 14.13 -8.40 13.90
CA VAL A 102 13.97 -8.63 15.32
C VAL A 102 12.96 -7.62 15.86
N GLU A 103 12.00 -8.10 16.64
CA GLU A 103 10.99 -7.25 17.26
C GLU A 103 11.63 -6.15 18.12
N GLY A 104 11.16 -4.92 17.96
CA GLY A 104 11.68 -3.74 18.66
C GLY A 104 12.86 -3.04 17.97
N ASP A 105 13.56 -3.71 17.04
CA ASP A 105 14.64 -3.10 16.28
C ASP A 105 14.11 -2.22 15.13
N THR A 106 14.93 -1.27 14.71
CA THR A 106 14.60 -0.36 13.59
C THR A 106 15.31 -0.75 12.32
N TYR A 107 14.59 -0.68 11.21
CA TYR A 107 15.08 -1.03 9.89
C TYR A 107 14.65 0.03 8.88
N SER A 108 15.52 0.31 7.92
CA SER A 108 15.23 1.28 6.89
C SER A 108 14.74 0.62 5.60
N PHE A 109 13.67 1.18 5.03
CA PHE A 109 12.96 0.74 3.83
C PHE A 109 12.90 1.88 2.81
N ASP A 110 12.61 1.58 1.55
CA ASP A 110 12.10 2.61 0.65
C ASP A 110 10.71 3.05 1.14
N THR A 111 10.39 4.34 1.04
CA THR A 111 9.08 4.87 1.46
C THR A 111 7.91 4.12 0.80
N ILE A 112 8.12 3.66 -0.43
CA ILE A 112 7.21 2.77 -1.15
C ILE A 112 7.96 1.45 -1.37
N SER A 113 7.51 0.35 -0.76
CA SER A 113 8.17 -0.95 -0.86
C SER A 113 7.18 -2.04 -1.28
N GLY A 114 7.69 -3.18 -1.77
CA GLY A 114 6.87 -4.35 -2.03
C GLY A 114 6.55 -5.10 -0.74
N HIS A 115 5.44 -5.85 -0.72
CA HIS A 115 5.10 -6.68 0.45
C HIS A 115 6.23 -7.70 0.77
N ARG A 116 6.90 -8.24 -0.25
CA ARG A 116 8.06 -9.13 -0.12
C ARG A 116 9.26 -8.54 0.62
N ASP A 117 9.36 -7.21 0.72
CA ASP A 117 10.47 -6.53 1.39
C ASP A 117 10.28 -6.61 2.92
N GLY A 118 9.03 -6.61 3.37
CA GLY A 118 8.66 -6.65 4.78
C GLY A 118 8.25 -8.03 5.27
N PHE A 119 7.72 -8.91 4.42
CA PHE A 119 7.17 -10.22 4.80
C PHE A 119 7.54 -11.35 3.82
N ALA A 120 7.58 -12.60 4.29
CA ALA A 120 7.89 -13.77 3.47
C ALA A 120 6.75 -14.09 2.47
N THR A 121 6.75 -13.42 1.32
CA THR A 121 5.74 -13.58 0.27
C THR A 121 6.31 -13.30 -1.12
N ALA A 122 5.68 -13.86 -2.17
CA ALA A 122 5.97 -13.50 -3.56
C ALA A 122 5.31 -12.16 -3.97
N CYS A 123 4.44 -11.61 -3.13
CA CYS A 123 3.70 -10.40 -3.41
C CYS A 123 4.61 -9.16 -3.47
N PRO A 124 4.48 -8.23 -4.44
CA PRO A 124 3.38 -7.98 -5.39
C PRO A 124 3.43 -8.76 -6.72
N GLY A 125 4.29 -9.78 -6.84
CA GLY A 125 4.63 -10.41 -8.13
C GLY A 125 5.77 -9.65 -8.83
N ASP A 126 6.57 -10.34 -9.64
CA ASP A 126 7.81 -9.76 -10.21
C ASP A 126 7.54 -8.63 -11.20
N GLY A 127 6.47 -8.72 -11.98
CA GLY A 127 6.09 -7.69 -12.95
C GLY A 127 5.75 -6.36 -12.26
N LEU A 128 4.89 -6.39 -11.24
CA LEU A 128 4.55 -5.19 -10.48
C LEU A 128 5.69 -4.73 -9.55
N TYR A 129 6.48 -5.66 -9.00
CA TYR A 129 7.66 -5.31 -8.20
C TYR A 129 8.68 -4.52 -9.02
N GLY A 130 8.91 -4.90 -10.28
CA GLY A 130 9.75 -4.16 -11.22
C GLY A 130 9.26 -2.73 -11.52
N GLN A 131 8.00 -2.40 -11.21
CA GLN A 131 7.40 -1.08 -11.44
C GLN A 131 7.42 -0.16 -10.20
N LEU A 132 7.98 -0.60 -9.06
CA LEU A 132 8.04 0.22 -7.84
C LEU A 132 8.77 1.55 -8.07
N ALA A 133 9.86 1.56 -8.83
CA ALA A 133 10.55 2.79 -9.20
C ALA A 133 9.66 3.75 -10.01
N THR A 134 8.83 3.22 -10.92
CA THR A 134 7.86 4.01 -11.69
C THR A 134 6.79 4.61 -10.79
N ILE A 135 6.27 3.85 -9.82
CA ILE A 135 5.27 4.33 -8.86
C ILE A 135 5.85 5.46 -8.01
N ARG A 136 7.08 5.31 -7.50
CA ARG A 136 7.80 6.36 -6.74
C ARG A 136 7.96 7.63 -7.58
N ALA A 137 8.31 7.46 -8.86
CA ALA A 137 8.46 8.59 -9.78
C ALA A 137 7.14 9.34 -10.00
N TYR A 138 6.03 8.63 -10.19
CA TYR A 138 4.69 9.22 -10.35
C TYR A 138 4.22 9.92 -9.07
N ALA A 139 4.37 9.26 -7.91
CA ALA A 139 3.91 9.82 -6.64
C ALA A 139 4.63 11.16 -6.32
N ALA A 140 5.95 11.22 -6.50
CA ALA A 140 6.69 12.45 -6.27
C ALA A 140 6.43 13.53 -7.34
N ALA A 141 5.99 13.16 -8.55
CA ALA A 141 5.50 14.14 -9.53
C ALA A 141 4.15 14.73 -9.08
N ASP A 142 3.26 13.89 -8.57
CA ASP A 142 1.94 14.31 -8.06
C ASP A 142 2.08 15.20 -6.80
N GLU A 143 3.02 14.92 -5.90
CA GLU A 143 3.31 15.80 -4.74
C GLU A 143 3.81 17.19 -5.16
N GLY A 144 4.68 17.26 -6.18
CA GLY A 144 5.22 18.51 -6.70
C GLY A 144 4.18 19.41 -7.38
N THR A 145 3.00 18.87 -7.73
CA THR A 145 1.89 19.64 -8.29
C THR A 145 0.95 20.23 -7.23
N GLY A 146 1.23 20.03 -5.94
CA GLY A 146 0.51 20.71 -4.86
C GLY A 146 -0.99 20.43 -4.85
N SER A 147 -1.39 19.17 -4.64
CA SER A 147 -2.76 18.89 -4.17
C SER A 147 -2.90 19.24 -2.68
N GLY A 148 -2.65 20.51 -2.36
CA GLY A 148 -3.15 21.12 -1.13
C GLY A 148 -4.61 21.50 -1.34
N GLY A 149 -5.52 20.77 -0.70
CA GLY A 149 -6.88 21.24 -0.40
C GLY A 149 -7.97 20.93 -1.44
N GLY A 150 -8.80 19.93 -1.11
CA GLY A 150 -10.26 20.03 -1.20
C GLY A 150 -10.97 19.68 -2.51
N ALA A 151 -11.60 18.50 -2.55
CA ALA A 151 -12.94 18.22 -3.10
C ALA A 151 -13.24 16.75 -2.78
N GLY A 152 -14.32 16.36 -2.10
CA GLY A 152 -15.70 16.76 -2.34
C GLY A 152 -16.48 15.44 -2.46
N GLY A 153 -17.47 15.22 -1.60
CA GLY A 153 -18.12 13.94 -1.41
C GLY A 153 -18.75 13.33 -2.65
N GLY A 154 -18.78 12.00 -2.67
CA GLY A 154 -19.58 11.18 -3.57
C GLY A 154 -19.93 9.87 -2.88
N ALA A 155 -21.06 9.85 -2.19
CA ALA A 155 -21.66 8.63 -1.67
C ALA A 155 -22.19 7.76 -2.82
N GLY A 156 -22.04 6.44 -2.69
CA GLY A 156 -22.71 5.41 -3.51
C GLY A 156 -21.71 4.43 -4.15
N ALA A 157 -21.78 3.12 -4.00
CA ALA A 157 -22.83 2.27 -3.45
C ALA A 157 -22.18 0.99 -2.86
N ALA A 158 -22.76 0.50 -1.76
CA ALA A 158 -22.45 -0.81 -1.22
C ALA A 158 -22.99 -1.89 -2.17
N GLY A 159 -22.09 -2.49 -2.97
CA GLY A 159 -22.35 -3.71 -3.73
C GLY A 159 -21.60 -4.86 -3.07
N ALA A 160 -22.33 -5.88 -2.61
CA ALA A 160 -21.80 -7.03 -1.88
C ALA A 160 -20.64 -7.71 -2.61
N ALA A 161 -19.45 -7.74 -1.98
CA ALA A 161 -18.30 -8.49 -2.47
C ALA A 161 -18.47 -9.98 -2.13
N GLY A 162 -18.70 -10.80 -3.16
CA GLY A 162 -18.50 -12.24 -3.13
C GLY A 162 -17.02 -12.60 -2.89
N PRO A 163 -16.68 -13.90 -2.75
CA PRO A 163 -15.34 -14.33 -2.34
C PRO A 163 -14.30 -13.91 -3.38
N LEU A 164 -13.43 -12.96 -3.02
CA LEU A 164 -12.36 -12.46 -3.87
C LEU A 164 -11.19 -13.45 -3.86
N SER A 165 -10.94 -14.03 -5.03
CA SER A 165 -9.74 -14.81 -5.35
C SER A 165 -8.49 -13.95 -5.20
N SER A 166 -7.39 -14.57 -4.78
CA SER A 166 -6.08 -13.98 -4.48
C SER A 166 -5.58 -13.01 -5.55
N GLY A 167 -5.67 -11.70 -5.28
CA GLY A 167 -5.03 -10.63 -6.07
C GLY A 167 -3.69 -10.19 -5.49
N GLY A 168 -2.89 -9.51 -6.31
CA GLY A 168 -1.60 -8.89 -6.01
C GLY A 168 -1.72 -7.73 -5.01
N ARG A 169 -0.78 -7.65 -4.09
CA ARG A 169 -0.86 -6.82 -2.88
C ARG A 169 0.39 -5.93 -2.79
N TYR A 170 0.21 -4.64 -2.57
CA TYR A 170 1.28 -3.68 -2.35
C TYR A 170 1.16 -3.01 -0.99
N GLU A 171 2.21 -2.29 -0.60
CA GLU A 171 2.26 -1.61 0.70
C GLU A 171 2.96 -0.27 0.54
N ALA A 172 2.28 0.80 0.89
CA ALA A 172 2.87 2.11 1.04
C ALA A 172 3.30 2.26 2.50
N PHE A 173 4.59 2.39 2.77
CA PHE A 173 5.11 2.42 4.12
C PHE A 173 5.11 3.88 4.62
N LEU A 174 3.99 4.29 5.21
CA LEU A 174 3.86 5.63 5.79
C LEU A 174 4.42 5.63 7.22
N PRO A 175 5.58 6.25 7.52
CA PRO A 175 5.97 6.45 8.91
C PRO A 175 4.86 7.22 9.64
N ARG A 176 4.45 6.72 10.81
CA ARG A 176 3.76 7.58 11.78
C ARG A 176 4.81 8.40 12.50
N PHE A 177 4.54 9.69 12.65
CA PHE A 177 4.89 10.42 13.86
C PHE A 177 3.64 10.48 14.74
#